data_AF-S3CQW9-F1
#
_entry.id   AF-S3CQW9-F1
#
_cell.length_a   1.000
_cell.length_b   1.000
_cell.length_c   1.000
_cell.angle_alpha   90.00
_cell.angle_beta   90.00
_cell.angle_gamma   90.00
#
_symmetry.space_group_name_H-M   'P 1'
#
loop_
_entity.id
_entity.type
_entity.pdbx_description
1 polymer ?
#
loop_
_entity_poly.entity_id
_entity_poly.type
_entity_poly.pdbx_seq_one_letter_code
_entity_poly.pdbx_strand_id
1 'polypeptide(L)'
;MILDTGYEGHGLITYQVVRDILDMRHAVTEYDDAKSHDEESTNKSACVCLNGEELRAIGKITLRWKGRAFRKVIITTFLVIPGENLLWQIVLGSPVIRDNGILVTAGFGGMLPVPQKKTAEERAKDKQRRKEHEDEVAANNANVIAHKKEKEKQKQKDARNATDTNSSGSKSRG
;
A
#
# COMPACT_ATOMS: atom_id res chain seq x y z
N MET A 1 -0.79 -23.20 3.86
CA MET A 1 -0.07 -22.39 2.86
C MET A 1 1.12 -21.77 3.56
N ILE A 2 2.31 -21.99 3.01
CA ILE A 2 3.59 -21.52 3.53
C ILE A 2 4.01 -20.29 2.72
N LEU A 3 4.51 -19.27 3.40
CA LEU A 3 5.15 -18.12 2.77
C LEU A 3 6.66 -18.37 2.77
N ASP A 4 7.23 -18.57 1.60
CA ASP A 4 8.66 -18.82 1.44
C ASP A 4 9.31 -17.66 0.69
N THR A 5 10.01 -16.80 1.42
CA THR A 5 10.75 -15.68 0.85
C THR A 5 12.06 -16.09 0.18
N GLY A 6 12.57 -17.29 0.46
CA GLY A 6 13.76 -17.84 -0.17
C GLY A 6 13.46 -18.53 -1.51
N TYR A 7 12.20 -18.88 -1.75
CA TYR A 7 11.78 -19.42 -3.04
C TYR A 7 11.56 -18.31 -4.08
N GLU A 8 12.24 -18.40 -5.22
CA GLU A 8 12.18 -17.38 -6.29
C GLU A 8 11.05 -17.61 -7.30
N GLY A 9 10.40 -18.77 -7.29
CA GLY A 9 9.25 -19.04 -8.16
C GLY A 9 7.94 -18.41 -7.65
N HIS A 10 6.90 -18.40 -8.47
CA HIS A 10 5.62 -17.78 -8.10
C HIS A 10 4.90 -18.58 -6.99
N GLY A 11 4.83 -19.89 -7.14
CA GLY A 11 4.29 -20.77 -6.12
C GLY A 11 4.39 -22.24 -6.51
N LEU A 12 4.43 -23.10 -5.49
CA LEU A 12 4.37 -24.55 -5.63
C LEU A 12 3.08 -25.06 -4.98
N ILE A 13 2.52 -26.11 -5.55
CA ILE A 13 1.39 -26.82 -4.96
C ILE A 13 1.57 -28.32 -5.16
N THR A 14 1.41 -29.09 -4.09
CA THR A 14 1.46 -30.55 -4.19
C THR A 14 0.22 -31.06 -4.90
N TYR A 15 0.37 -32.07 -5.76
CA TYR A 15 -0.73 -32.67 -6.52
C TYR A 15 -1.90 -33.12 -5.64
N GLN A 16 -1.63 -33.63 -4.44
CA GLN A 16 -2.68 -34.03 -3.50
C GLN A 16 -3.58 -32.85 -3.10
N VAL A 17 -3.05 -31.63 -2.98
CA VAL A 17 -3.89 -30.44 -2.69
C VAL A 17 -4.75 -30.12 -3.91
N VAL A 18 -4.17 -30.23 -5.11
CA VAL A 18 -4.91 -29.98 -6.37
C VAL A 18 -6.08 -30.95 -6.48
N ARG A 19 -5.84 -32.24 -6.28
CA ARG A 19 -6.88 -33.27 -6.30
C ARG A 19 -8.02 -32.93 -5.34
N ASP A 20 -7.71 -32.59 -4.09
CA ASP A 20 -8.73 -32.21 -3.11
C ASP A 20 -9.52 -30.95 -3.50
N ILE A 21 -8.86 -29.94 -4.06
CA ILE A 21 -9.53 -28.73 -4.56
C ILE A 21 -10.49 -29.07 -5.70
N LEU A 22 -10.09 -29.97 -6.60
CA LEU A 22 -10.89 -30.40 -7.75
C LEU A 22 -12.06 -31.27 -7.31
N ASP A 23 -11.82 -32.23 -6.42
CA ASP A 23 -12.83 -33.15 -5.88
C ASP A 23 -13.91 -32.40 -5.08
N MET A 24 -13.54 -31.35 -4.33
CA MET A 24 -14.49 -30.53 -3.58
C MET A 24 -15.38 -29.63 -4.44
N ARG A 25 -15.08 -29.46 -5.74
CA ARG A 25 -15.75 -28.42 -6.55
C ARG A 25 -16.70 -28.91 -7.63
N HIS A 26 -16.66 -30.16 -8.10
CA HIS A 26 -17.41 -30.60 -9.31
C HIS A 26 -17.40 -29.57 -10.46
N ALA A 27 -16.37 -28.71 -10.55
CA ALA A 27 -16.43 -27.50 -11.35
C ALA A 27 -15.05 -27.18 -11.92
N VAL A 28 -14.95 -27.45 -13.21
CA VAL A 28 -14.29 -26.65 -14.25
C VAL A 28 -13.10 -25.83 -13.74
N THR A 29 -11.96 -26.50 -13.69
CA THR A 29 -10.71 -25.88 -14.06
C THR A 29 -10.17 -26.76 -15.17
N GLU A 30 -9.72 -26.17 -16.27
CA GLU A 30 -8.82 -26.85 -17.21
C GLU A 30 -7.57 -27.25 -16.40
N TYR A 31 -7.66 -28.42 -15.74
CA TYR A 31 -6.49 -29.22 -15.50
C TYR A 31 -6.12 -29.71 -16.89
N ASP A 32 -5.08 -29.09 -17.44
CA ASP A 32 -4.59 -29.39 -18.77
C ASP A 32 -3.89 -30.77 -18.73
N ASP A 33 -4.68 -31.83 -18.54
CA ASP A 33 -4.29 -33.23 -18.72
C ASP A 33 -4.10 -33.55 -20.21
N ALA A 34 -4.34 -32.57 -21.10
CA ALA A 34 -4.37 -32.73 -22.54
C ALA A 34 -3.57 -31.65 -23.29
N LYS A 35 -2.26 -31.59 -23.03
CA LYS A 35 -1.28 -31.41 -24.12
C LYS A 35 -0.17 -32.45 -24.04
N SER A 36 -0.59 -33.71 -24.12
CA SER A 36 0.21 -34.79 -24.69
C SER A 36 0.23 -34.68 -26.22
N HIS A 37 0.69 -33.56 -26.79
CA HIS A 37 1.01 -33.42 -28.22
C HIS A 37 1.94 -32.21 -28.39
N ASP A 38 3.11 -32.32 -27.78
CA ASP A 38 4.40 -31.77 -28.25
C ASP A 38 5.44 -32.35 -27.27
N GLU A 39 6.27 -33.27 -27.75
CA GLU A 39 7.21 -34.13 -27.00
C GLU A 39 8.37 -33.37 -26.29
N GLU A 40 8.16 -32.16 -25.76
CA GLU A 40 9.28 -31.30 -25.32
C GLU A 40 9.14 -30.61 -23.94
N SER A 41 8.15 -30.88 -23.07
CA SER A 41 8.05 -30.03 -21.85
C SER A 41 7.53 -30.51 -20.50
N THR A 42 7.27 -31.80 -20.26
CA THR A 42 6.73 -32.24 -18.94
C THR A 42 7.77 -32.60 -17.88
N ASN A 43 9.06 -32.35 -18.12
CA ASN A 43 10.14 -32.50 -17.12
C ASN A 43 10.87 -31.18 -16.87
N LYS A 44 10.14 -30.07 -16.76
CA LYS A 44 10.76 -28.79 -16.38
C LYS A 44 11.08 -28.81 -14.89
N SER A 45 12.35 -28.60 -14.58
CA SER A 45 12.84 -28.30 -13.23
C SER A 45 11.99 -27.19 -12.63
N ALA A 46 11.31 -27.47 -11.51
CA ALA A 46 10.52 -26.48 -10.79
C ALA A 46 11.41 -25.66 -9.86
N CYS A 47 12.30 -26.34 -9.12
CA CYS A 47 13.34 -25.74 -8.30
C CYS A 47 14.32 -26.79 -7.79
N VAL A 48 15.47 -26.31 -7.32
CA VAL A 48 16.42 -27.10 -6.55
C VAL A 48 16.26 -26.73 -5.07
N CYS A 49 16.00 -27.73 -4.23
CA CYS A 49 15.88 -27.58 -2.79
C CYS A 49 17.25 -27.38 -2.14
N LEU A 50 17.27 -26.90 -0.89
CA LEU A 50 18.51 -26.67 -0.13
C LEU A 50 19.32 -27.96 0.13
N ASN A 51 18.65 -29.12 0.12
CA ASN A 51 19.28 -30.44 0.22
C ASN A 51 19.89 -30.91 -1.11
N GLY A 52 19.83 -30.11 -2.18
CA GLY A 52 20.31 -30.45 -3.51
C GLY A 52 19.32 -31.26 -4.36
N GLU A 53 18.15 -31.57 -3.83
CA GLU A 53 17.12 -32.32 -4.54
C GLU A 53 16.43 -31.44 -5.59
N GLU A 54 16.25 -31.98 -6.79
CA GLU A 54 15.52 -31.30 -7.86
C GLU A 54 14.04 -31.68 -7.80
N LEU A 55 13.17 -30.68 -7.57
CA LEU A 55 11.73 -30.85 -7.72
C LEU A 55 11.35 -30.62 -9.18
N ARG A 56 10.59 -31.56 -9.75
CA ARG A 56 10.08 -31.48 -11.12
C ARG A 56 8.60 -31.14 -11.12
N ALA A 57 8.21 -30.21 -11.98
CA ALA A 57 6.81 -29.88 -12.15
C ALA A 57 6.13 -30.92 -13.03
N ILE A 58 5.00 -31.46 -12.58
CA ILE A 58 4.12 -32.34 -13.35
C ILE A 58 3.00 -31.56 -14.06
N GLY A 59 2.83 -30.29 -13.73
CA GLY A 59 1.81 -29.44 -14.33
C GLY A 59 1.80 -28.04 -13.76
N LYS A 60 0.75 -27.28 -14.10
CA LYS A 60 0.51 -25.94 -13.59
C LYS A 60 -0.97 -25.75 -13.30
N ILE A 61 -1.30 -24.94 -12.30
CA ILE A 61 -2.68 -24.58 -11.99
C ILE A 61 -2.75 -23.10 -11.61
N THR A 62 -3.72 -22.39 -12.16
CA THR A 62 -3.97 -20.99 -11.80
C THR A 62 -5.13 -20.92 -10.82
N LEU A 63 -4.87 -20.41 -9.61
CA LEU A 63 -5.88 -20.29 -8.57
C LEU A 63 -6.18 -18.83 -8.27
N ARG A 64 -7.47 -18.54 -8.11
CA ARG A 64 -7.99 -17.29 -7.56
C ARG A 64 -8.28 -17.50 -6.08
N TRP A 65 -7.56 -16.82 -5.21
CA TRP A 65 -7.65 -17.00 -3.76
C TRP A 65 -7.66 -15.66 -3.01
N LYS A 66 -8.18 -15.68 -1.79
CA LYS A 66 -8.24 -14.50 -0.92
C LYS A 66 -7.87 -14.94 0.49
N GLY A 67 -6.74 -14.46 0.99
CA GLY A 67 -6.39 -14.71 2.40
C GLY A 67 -7.29 -13.89 3.33
N ARG A 68 -7.53 -14.40 4.54
CA ARG A 68 -8.47 -13.81 5.52
C ARG A 68 -8.10 -12.37 5.90
N ALA A 69 -6.81 -12.06 6.02
CA ALA A 69 -6.31 -10.72 6.36
C ALA A 69 -6.29 -9.76 5.16
N PHE A 70 -6.51 -10.26 3.94
CA PHE A 70 -6.39 -9.48 2.71
C PHE A 70 -7.74 -9.00 2.24
N ARG A 71 -7.84 -7.70 1.93
CA ARG A 71 -9.03 -7.14 1.26
C ARG A 71 -9.00 -7.35 -0.26
N LYS A 72 -7.89 -7.84 -0.81
CA LYS A 72 -7.65 -8.09 -2.23
C LYS A 72 -7.80 -9.58 -2.56
N VAL A 73 -8.33 -9.87 -3.75
CA VAL A 73 -8.28 -11.21 -4.35
C VAL A 73 -7.01 -11.34 -5.18
N ILE A 74 -6.27 -12.42 -4.96
CA ILE A 74 -4.99 -12.69 -5.61
C ILE A 74 -5.19 -13.83 -6.61
N ILE A 75 -4.60 -13.69 -7.79
CA ILE A 75 -4.54 -14.74 -8.82
C ILE A 75 -3.09 -15.16 -8.91
N THR A 76 -2.84 -16.46 -8.78
CA THR A 76 -1.48 -17.01 -8.77
C THR A 76 -1.45 -18.30 -9.57
N THR A 77 -0.46 -18.43 -10.47
CA THR A 77 -0.13 -19.68 -11.12
C THR A 77 0.87 -20.44 -10.26
N PHE A 78 0.51 -21.67 -9.92
CA PHE A 78 1.34 -22.60 -9.16
C PHE A 78 1.88 -23.68 -10.09
N LEU A 79 3.14 -24.05 -9.90
CA LEU A 79 3.66 -25.30 -10.45
C LEU A 79 3.19 -26.45 -9.57
N VAL A 80 2.64 -27.48 -10.20
CA VAL A 80 2.18 -28.68 -9.52
C VAL A 80 3.36 -29.63 -9.41
N ILE A 81 3.66 -30.08 -8.19
CA ILE A 81 4.74 -31.03 -7.91
C ILE A 81 4.16 -32.35 -7.39
N PRO A 82 4.86 -33.48 -7.62
CA PRO A 82 4.50 -34.74 -6.99
C PRO A 82 4.71 -34.57 -5.48
N GLY A 83 3.65 -34.73 -4.67
CA GLY A 83 3.75 -34.58 -3.21
C GLY A 83 4.39 -35.78 -2.50
N GLU A 84 5.24 -36.51 -3.20
CA GLU A 84 6.13 -37.52 -2.61
C GLU A 84 7.24 -36.84 -1.79
N ASN A 85 7.70 -35.67 -2.25
CA ASN A 85 8.85 -34.95 -1.67
C ASN A 85 8.44 -33.79 -0.75
N LEU A 86 7.19 -33.36 -0.84
CA LEU A 86 6.61 -32.34 0.04
C LEU A 86 5.25 -32.82 0.54
N LEU A 87 5.10 -32.92 1.86
CA LEU A 87 3.81 -33.16 2.50
C LEU A 87 2.83 -32.06 2.07
N TRP A 88 1.56 -32.43 1.93
CA TRP A 88 0.40 -31.61 1.52
C TRP A 88 0.54 -30.08 1.73
N GLN A 89 1.12 -29.38 0.76
CA GLN A 89 1.54 -27.99 0.93
C GLN A 89 1.23 -27.14 -0.30
N ILE A 90 0.93 -25.88 0.01
CA ILE A 90 0.91 -24.77 -0.95
C ILE A 90 2.02 -23.82 -0.50
N VAL A 91 3.01 -23.57 -1.35
CA VAL A 91 4.11 -22.64 -1.09
C VAL A 91 3.92 -21.41 -1.97
N LEU A 92 3.94 -20.23 -1.37
CA LEU A 92 3.99 -18.96 -2.07
C LEU A 92 5.42 -18.45 -2.05
N GLY A 93 6.00 -18.23 -3.23
CA GLY A 93 7.35 -17.70 -3.32
C GLY A 93 7.40 -16.19 -3.22
N SER A 94 8.64 -15.69 -3.17
CA SER A 94 8.96 -14.28 -3.01
C SER A 94 8.32 -13.32 -4.01
N PRO A 95 8.11 -13.65 -5.32
CA PRO A 95 7.47 -12.72 -6.25
C PRO A 95 6.03 -12.42 -5.85
N VAL A 96 5.23 -13.45 -5.56
CA VAL A 96 3.82 -13.28 -5.18
C VAL A 96 3.70 -12.57 -3.84
N ILE A 97 4.61 -12.87 -2.90
CA ILE A 97 4.69 -12.21 -1.60
C ILE A 97 4.96 -10.71 -1.75
N ARG A 98 5.95 -10.34 -2.57
CA ARG A 98 6.35 -8.94 -2.78
C ARG A 98 5.29 -8.17 -3.55
N ASP A 99 4.83 -8.70 -4.67
CA ASP A 99 3.91 -8.01 -5.59
C ASP A 99 2.53 -7.75 -4.97
N ASN A 100 2.16 -8.55 -3.97
CA ASN A 100 0.91 -8.38 -3.23
C ASN A 100 1.11 -7.82 -1.81
N GLY A 101 2.33 -7.40 -1.46
CA GLY A 101 2.64 -6.82 -0.15
C GLY A 101 2.23 -7.74 1.01
N ILE A 102 2.41 -9.06 0.86
CA ILE A 102 1.86 -10.06 1.77
C ILE A 102 2.44 -9.90 3.17
N LEU A 103 3.77 -9.77 3.30
CA LEU A 103 4.42 -9.61 4.61
C LEU A 103 4.06 -8.30 5.30
N VAL A 104 3.97 -7.20 4.55
CA VAL A 104 3.55 -5.89 5.07
C VAL A 104 2.11 -5.98 5.60
N THR A 105 1.22 -6.60 4.84
CA THR A 105 -0.19 -6.76 5.21
C THR A 105 -0.38 -7.76 6.36
N ALA A 106 0.48 -8.79 6.46
CA ALA A 106 0.47 -9.80 7.51
C ALA A 106 1.21 -9.37 8.79
N GLY A 107 1.81 -8.17 8.83
CA GLY A 107 2.49 -7.63 10.00
C GLY A 107 3.93 -8.12 10.22
N PHE A 108 4.56 -8.76 9.22
CA PHE A 108 5.93 -9.29 9.29
C PHE A 108 7.01 -8.33 8.78
N GLY A 109 6.65 -7.12 8.35
CA GLY A 109 7.61 -6.09 7.94
C GLY A 109 7.05 -4.71 8.19
N GLY A 110 7.39 -4.12 9.34
CA GLY A 110 7.04 -2.75 9.70
C GLY A 110 5.55 -2.50 9.85
N MET A 111 5.11 -2.31 11.09
CA MET A 111 3.74 -1.96 11.45
C MET A 111 3.21 -0.76 10.64
N LEU A 112 2.37 -1.01 9.64
CA LEU A 112 1.30 -0.07 9.32
C LEU A 112 0.04 -0.64 9.94
N PRO A 113 -0.46 -0.06 11.05
CA PRO A 113 -1.71 -0.53 11.61
C PRO A 113 -2.75 -0.43 10.51
N VAL A 114 -3.42 -1.56 10.21
CA VAL A 114 -4.67 -1.54 9.47
C VAL A 114 -5.49 -0.40 10.07
N PRO A 115 -5.87 0.63 9.30
CA PRO A 115 -6.57 1.77 9.87
C PRO A 115 -7.79 1.24 10.59
N GLN A 116 -7.75 1.24 11.91
CA GLN A 116 -8.91 0.87 12.70
C GLN A 116 -9.99 1.87 12.30
N LYS A 117 -11.22 1.37 12.09
CA LYS A 117 -12.35 2.27 11.87
C LYS A 117 -12.40 3.19 13.08
N LYS A 118 -12.04 4.47 12.88
CA LYS A 118 -12.11 5.49 13.94
C LYS A 118 -13.47 5.37 14.63
N THR A 119 -13.45 5.25 15.94
CA THR A 119 -14.66 5.18 16.75
C THR A 119 -15.46 6.49 16.59
N ALA A 120 -16.75 6.48 16.96
CA ALA A 120 -17.56 7.70 16.89
C ALA A 120 -16.94 8.85 17.72
N GLU A 121 -16.35 8.52 18.88
CA GLU A 121 -15.66 9.48 19.74
C GLU A 121 -14.39 10.05 19.10
N GLU A 122 -13.57 9.22 18.45
CA GLU A 122 -12.37 9.69 17.77
C GLU A 122 -12.69 10.62 16.60
N ARG A 123 -13.77 10.34 15.86
CA ARG A 123 -14.25 11.22 14.79
C ARG A 123 -14.75 12.55 15.34
N ALA A 124 -15.42 12.55 16.49
CA ALA A 124 -15.88 13.77 17.14
C ALA A 124 -14.70 14.64 17.59
N LYS A 125 -13.68 14.05 18.23
CA LYS A 125 -12.45 14.75 18.63
C LYS A 125 -11.67 15.30 17.43
N ASP A 126 -11.61 14.57 16.33
CA ASP A 126 -10.94 15.03 15.11
C ASP A 126 -11.69 16.19 14.44
N LYS A 127 -13.03 16.13 14.44
CA LYS A 127 -13.88 17.22 13.95
C LYS A 127 -13.73 18.47 14.81
N GLN A 128 -13.66 18.31 16.13
CA GLN A 128 -13.44 19.42 17.05
C GLN A 128 -12.08 20.07 16.85
N ARG A 129 -11.00 19.29 16.75
CA ARG A 129 -9.65 19.81 16.47
C ARG A 129 -9.56 20.57 15.14
N ARG A 130 -10.23 20.08 14.09
CA ARG A 130 -10.30 20.80 12.81
C ARG A 130 -11.00 22.14 12.94
N LYS A 131 -12.12 22.16 13.67
CA LYS A 131 -12.86 23.40 13.92
C LYS A 131 -12.04 24.42 14.71
N GLU A 132 -11.38 23.97 15.79
CA GLU A 132 -10.48 24.81 16.59
C GLU A 132 -9.34 25.39 15.74
N HIS A 133 -8.76 24.59 14.85
CA HIS A 133 -7.72 25.05 13.94
C HIS A 133 -8.23 26.05 12.90
N GLU A 134 -9.40 25.81 12.30
CA GLU A 134 -10.04 26.74 11.36
C GLU A 134 -10.36 28.08 12.03
N ASP A 135 -10.87 28.05 13.26
CA ASP A 135 -11.17 29.24 14.06
C ASP A 135 -9.88 30.02 14.41
N GLU A 136 -8.78 29.32 14.76
CA GLU A 136 -7.47 29.94 15.02
C GLU A 136 -6.87 30.59 13.77
N VAL A 137 -6.94 29.91 12.62
CA VAL A 137 -6.48 30.44 11.33
C VAL A 137 -7.29 31.66 10.92
N ALA A 138 -8.60 31.64 11.12
CA ALA A 138 -9.48 32.78 10.84
C ALA A 138 -9.15 33.99 11.72
N ALA A 139 -8.95 33.78 13.03
CA ALA A 139 -8.58 34.82 13.98
C ALA A 139 -7.20 35.43 13.65
N ASN A 140 -6.22 34.59 13.29
CA ASN A 140 -4.89 35.05 12.92
C ASN A 140 -4.93 35.87 11.61
N ASN A 141 -5.67 35.40 10.60
CA ASN A 141 -5.87 36.16 9.36
C ASN A 141 -6.54 37.52 9.61
N ALA A 142 -7.53 37.60 10.49
CA ALA A 142 -8.17 38.86 10.87
C ALA A 142 -7.17 39.82 11.53
N ASN A 143 -6.32 39.32 12.44
CA ASN A 143 -5.28 40.11 13.10
C ASN A 143 -4.21 40.61 12.12
N VAL A 144 -3.79 39.78 11.18
CA VAL A 144 -2.84 40.17 10.13
C VAL A 144 -3.42 41.28 9.24
N ILE A 145 -4.70 41.19 8.87
CA ILE A 145 -5.38 42.22 8.08
C ILE A 145 -5.52 43.52 8.88
N ALA A 146 -5.90 43.45 10.15
CA ALA A 146 -6.02 44.62 11.02
C ALA A 146 -4.67 45.35 11.17
N HIS A 147 -3.60 44.60 11.45
CA HIS A 147 -2.26 45.15 11.60
C HIS A 147 -1.69 45.74 10.29
N LYS A 148 -2.02 45.16 9.13
CA LYS A 148 -1.68 45.76 7.82
C LYS A 148 -2.37 47.10 7.61
N LYS A 149 -3.67 47.20 7.89
CA LYS A 149 -4.42 48.46 7.78
C LYS A 149 -3.92 49.52 8.75
N GLU A 150 -3.52 49.12 9.95
CA GLU A 150 -2.95 50.04 10.94
C GLU A 150 -1.57 50.55 10.52
N LYS A 151 -0.69 49.69 9.99
CA LYS A 151 0.58 50.10 9.40
C LYS A 151 0.42 51.06 8.22
N GLU A 152 -0.58 50.85 7.36
CA GLU A 152 -0.87 51.77 6.25
C GLU A 152 -1.36 53.14 6.75
N LYS A 153 -2.24 53.17 7.76
CA LYS A 153 -2.69 54.42 8.40
C LYS A 153 -1.54 55.15 9.10
N GLN A 154 -0.63 54.42 9.75
CA GLN A 154 0.55 55.00 10.38
C GLN A 154 1.48 55.63 9.35
N LYS A 155 1.79 54.92 8.25
CA LYS A 155 2.58 55.46 7.13
C LYS A 155 1.95 56.71 6.50
N GLN A 156 0.62 56.79 6.41
CA GLN A 156 -0.07 57.98 5.91
C GLN A 156 -0.02 59.16 6.89
N LYS A 157 -0.05 58.90 8.21
CA LYS A 157 0.12 59.94 9.23
C LYS A 157 1.56 60.45 9.26
N ASP A 158 2.54 59.57 9.17
CA ASP A 158 3.97 59.92 9.17
C ASP A 158 4.34 60.73 7.91
N ALA A 159 3.77 60.38 6.75
CA ALA A 159 3.93 61.15 5.51
C ALA A 159 3.30 62.56 5.59
N ARG A 160 2.14 62.70 6.26
CA ARG A 160 1.51 64.02 6.48
C ARG A 160 2.34 64.88 7.43
N ASN A 161 2.81 64.33 8.54
CA ASN A 161 3.65 65.06 9.51
C ASN A 161 5.00 65.50 8.91
N ALA A 162 5.59 64.72 8.00
CA ALA A 162 6.82 65.11 7.29
C ALA A 162 6.62 66.30 6.32
N THR A 163 5.38 66.52 5.85
CA THR A 163 5.06 67.64 4.94
C THR A 163 4.88 68.95 5.71
N ASP A 164 4.37 68.89 6.94
CA ASP A 164 4.12 70.06 7.78
C ASP A 164 5.38 70.61 8.48
N THR A 165 6.44 69.79 8.64
CA THR A 165 7.71 70.24 9.25
C THR A 165 8.61 71.07 8.33
N ASN A 166 8.31 71.17 7.03
CA ASN A 166 9.12 71.95 6.06
C ASN A 166 8.52 73.32 5.69
N SER A 167 7.46 73.79 6.36
CA SER A 167 6.81 75.07 6.02
C SER A 167 7.04 76.21 7.02
N SER A 168 8.13 76.23 7.77
CA SER A 168 8.48 77.38 8.62
C SER A 168 9.90 77.92 8.38
N GLY A 169 9.96 79.08 7.71
CA GLY A 169 11.12 79.98 7.64
C GLY A 169 11.73 80.02 6.22
N SER A 170 11.66 81.10 5.45
CA SER A 170 12.06 82.44 5.88
C SER A 170 11.47 83.53 5.00
N LYS A 171 10.98 84.56 5.69
CA LYS A 171 10.54 85.86 5.21
C LYS A 171 11.67 86.66 4.53
N SER A 172 11.32 87.28 3.39
CA SER A 172 11.49 88.69 3.00
C SER A 172 12.80 89.47 3.23
N ARG A 173 13.03 90.39 2.26
CA ARG A 173 13.89 91.59 2.22
C ARG A 173 15.29 91.33 1.66
N GLY A 174 15.79 92.08 0.69
CA GLY A 174 15.30 93.27 -0.02
C GLY A 174 16.31 93.63 -1.11
#